data_AF-A0A2V2RAB5-F1
#
_entry.id   AF-A0A2V2RAB5-F1
#
_cell.length_a   1.000
_cell.length_b   1.000
_cell.length_c   1.000
_cell.angle_alpha   90.00
_cell.angle_beta   90.00
_cell.angle_gamma   90.00
#
_symmetry.space_group_name_H-M   'P 1'
#
loop_
_entity.id
_entity.type
_entity.pdbx_description
1 polymer ?
#
loop_
_entity_poly.entity_id
_entity_poly.type
_entity_poly.pdbx_seq_one_letter_code
_entity_poly.pdbx_strand_id
1 'polypeptide(L)' 'MPEQRGKQATSEVKAEWTRAYSIYLKAPGDRFDKKKDRTSRIDYVAHEMKLTRKQAKRRVRNYEAWQRNIKKGVVSA' A
#
# COMPACT_ATOMS: atom_id res chain seq x y z
N MET A 1 7.45 -11.37 -10.20
CA MET A 1 7.40 -12.08 -8.91
C MET A 1 7.12 -11.11 -7.76
N PRO A 2 6.22 -11.40 -6.81
CA PRO A 2 6.00 -10.59 -5.60
C PRO A 2 7.28 -10.39 -4.77
N GLU A 3 8.22 -11.33 -4.88
CA GLU A 3 9.45 -11.47 -4.10
C GLU A 3 10.48 -10.37 -4.34
N GLN A 4 10.36 -9.61 -5.45
CA GLN A 4 11.30 -8.53 -5.80
C GLN A 4 10.70 -7.12 -5.67
N ARG A 5 9.47 -6.99 -5.17
CA ARG A 5 8.83 -5.68 -4.93
C ARG A 5 9.71 -4.86 -3.98
N GLY A 6 10.09 -3.66 -4.40
CA GLY A 6 11.02 -2.78 -3.68
C GLY A 6 12.45 -2.80 -4.19
N LYS A 7 12.91 -3.88 -4.84
CA LYS A 7 14.25 -3.96 -5.45
C LYS A 7 14.34 -3.20 -6.78
N GLN A 8 13.27 -3.26 -7.58
CA GLN A 8 13.16 -2.61 -8.90
C GLN A 8 12.49 -1.22 -8.84
N ALA A 9 12.08 -0.77 -7.65
CA ALA A 9 11.34 0.48 -7.50
C ALA A 9 12.30 1.63 -7.20
N THR A 10 12.14 2.73 -7.94
CA THR A 10 12.84 3.99 -7.65
C THR A 10 12.43 4.56 -6.29
N SER A 11 13.23 5.48 -5.75
CA SER A 11 12.93 6.18 -4.49
C SER A 11 11.57 6.89 -4.54
N GLU A 12 11.22 7.51 -5.67
CA GLU A 12 9.92 8.17 -5.89
C GLU A 12 8.75 7.18 -5.80
N VAL A 13 8.88 6.01 -6.42
CA VAL A 13 7.85 4.97 -6.37
C VAL A 13 7.68 4.43 -4.96
N LYS A 14 8.78 4.26 -4.20
CA LYS A 14 8.72 3.87 -2.77
C LYS A 14 8.05 4.95 -1.93
N ALA A 15 8.32 6.23 -2.21
CA ALA A 15 7.66 7.36 -1.55
C ALA A 15 6.15 7.38 -1.82
N GLU A 16 5.72 7.12 -3.06
CA GLU A 16 4.29 6.97 -3.39
C GLU A 16 3.62 5.85 -2.61
N TRP A 17 4.27 4.69 -2.49
CA TRP A 17 3.74 3.56 -1.75
C TRP A 17 3.60 3.87 -0.26
N THR A 18 4.61 4.54 0.32
CA THR A 18 4.61 4.98 1.71
C THR A 18 3.51 5.99 1.97
N ARG A 19 3.34 6.97 1.07
CA ARG A 19 2.25 7.96 1.15
C ARG A 19 0.88 7.31 1.08
N ALA A 20 0.68 6.39 0.12
CA ALA A 20 -0.57 5.64 -0.01
C ALA A 20 -0.89 4.83 1.25
N TYR A 21 0.11 4.19 1.86
CA TYR A 21 -0.07 3.40 3.07
C TYR A 21 -0.33 4.27 4.31
N SER A 22 0.32 5.43 4.42
CA SER A 22 0.02 6.43 5.47
C SER A 22 -1.45 6.86 5.44
N ILE A 23 -1.98 7.15 4.25
CA ILE A 23 -3.40 7.48 4.07
C ILE A 23 -4.30 6.28 4.44
N TYR A 24 -3.91 5.07 4.04
CA TYR A 24 -4.62 3.83 4.38
C TYR A 24 -4.75 3.60 5.89
N LEU A 25 -3.71 3.94 6.67
CA LEU A 25 -3.72 3.82 8.13
C LEU A 25 -4.62 4.85 8.79
N LYS A 26 -4.72 6.06 8.21
CA LYS A 26 -5.58 7.16 8.70
C LYS A 26 -7.04 7.01 8.27
N ALA A 27 -7.32 6.20 7.26
CA ALA A 27 -8.65 6.04 6.70
C ALA A 27 -9.65 5.52 7.76
N PRO A 28 -10.86 6.09 7.83
CA PRO A 28 -11.92 5.59 8.69
C PRO A 28 -12.34 4.20 8.19
N GLY A 29 -12.08 3.19 9.02
CA GLY A 29 -12.33 1.78 8.74
C GLY A 29 -13.65 1.26 9.29
N ASP A 30 -14.02 0.04 8.91
CA ASP A 30 -15.14 -0.70 9.49
C ASP A 30 -14.58 -1.72 10.51
N ARG A 31 -14.81 -1.50 11.80
CA ARG A 31 -14.20 -2.35 12.85
C ARG A 31 -14.77 -3.77 12.87
N PHE A 32 -15.98 -3.98 12.35
CA PHE A 32 -16.73 -5.21 12.52
C PHE A 32 -16.65 -6.13 11.29
N ASP A 33 -16.43 -5.57 10.09
CA ASP A 33 -16.22 -6.35 8.85
C ASP A 33 -14.86 -6.02 8.23
N LYS A 34 -13.89 -6.94 8.41
CA LYS A 34 -12.51 -6.80 7.89
C LYS A 34 -12.43 -6.71 6.36
N LYS A 35 -13.36 -7.31 5.61
CA LYS A 35 -13.33 -7.28 4.14
C LYS A 35 -13.85 -5.94 3.65
N LYS A 36 -14.93 -5.46 4.26
CA LYS A 36 -15.51 -4.15 3.99
C LYS A 36 -14.55 -3.03 4.43
N ASP A 37 -13.93 -3.16 5.61
CA ASP A 37 -12.88 -2.28 6.13
C ASP A 37 -11.77 -2.03 5.11
N ARG A 38 -11.15 -3.12 4.62
CA ARG A 38 -10.07 -3.01 3.65
C ARG A 38 -10.52 -2.30 2.37
N THR A 39 -11.74 -2.57 1.91
CA THR A 39 -12.26 -1.97 0.69
C THR A 39 -12.52 -0.48 0.88
N SER A 40 -13.18 -0.09 1.97
CA SER A 40 -13.44 1.31 2.32
C SER A 40 -12.15 2.11 2.49
N ARG A 41 -11.13 1.53 3.15
CA ARG A 41 -9.82 2.19 3.30
C ARG A 41 -9.09 2.36 1.96
N ILE A 42 -9.18 1.38 1.06
CA ILE A 42 -8.61 1.52 -0.29
C ILE A 42 -9.34 2.60 -1.08
N ASP A 43 -10.66 2.70 -0.92
CA ASP A 43 -11.46 3.73 -1.57
C ASP A 43 -11.12 5.12 -1.06
N TYR A 44 -10.87 5.25 0.24
CA TYR A 44 -10.36 6.47 0.85
C TYR A 44 -9.00 6.89 0.26
N VAL A 45 -8.06 5.95 0.13
CA VAL A 45 -6.76 6.20 -0.53
C VAL A 45 -6.94 6.61 -1.99
N ALA A 46 -7.87 5.98 -2.71
CA ALA A 46 -8.18 6.31 -4.09
C ALA A 46 -8.70 7.75 -4.22
N HIS A 47 -9.58 8.17 -3.32
CA HIS A 47 -10.11 9.52 -3.27
C HIS A 47 -9.01 10.56 -2.96
N GLU A 48 -8.27 10.37 -1.87
CA GLU A 48 -7.22 11.30 -1.41
C GLU A 48 -6.09 11.49 -2.44
N MET A 49 -5.71 10.42 -3.15
CA MET A 49 -4.62 10.48 -4.12
C MET A 49 -5.10 10.73 -5.56
N LYS A 50 -6.42 10.91 -5.80
CA LYS A 50 -7.03 11.00 -7.14
C LYS A 50 -6.62 9.84 -8.05
N LEU A 51 -6.71 8.63 -7.53
CA LEU A 51 -6.35 7.38 -8.21
C LEU A 51 -7.59 6.52 -8.47
N THR A 52 -7.47 5.59 -9.41
CA THR A 52 -8.45 4.48 -9.48
C THR A 52 -8.29 3.54 -8.29
N ARG A 53 -9.38 2.90 -7.86
CA ARG A 53 -9.37 1.84 -6.82
C ARG A 53 -8.31 0.77 -7.09
N LYS A 54 -8.14 0.37 -8.36
CA LYS A 54 -7.14 -0.64 -8.78
C LYS A 54 -5.70 -0.16 -8.52
N GLN A 55 -5.42 1.11 -8.82
CA GLN A 55 -4.11 1.72 -8.58
C GLN A 55 -3.84 1.90 -7.08
N ALA A 56 -4.81 2.40 -6.31
CA ALA A 56 -4.69 2.56 -4.86
C ALA A 56 -4.41 1.20 -4.18
N LYS A 57 -5.21 0.18 -4.50
CA LYS A 57 -5.01 -1.20 -4.03
C LYS A 57 -3.60 -1.72 -4.34
N ARG A 58 -3.07 -1.41 -5.53
CA ARG A 58 -1.75 -1.87 -5.95
C ARG A 58 -0.63 -1.16 -5.17
N ARG A 59 -0.74 0.15 -4.92
CA ARG A 59 0.23 0.90 -4.09
C ARG A 59 0.28 0.38 -2.65
N VAL A 60 -0.89 0.20 -2.02
CA VAL A 60 -0.99 -0.36 -0.66
C VAL A 60 -0.38 -1.76 -0.59
N ARG A 61 -0.74 -2.66 -1.52
CA ARG A 61 -0.17 -4.03 -1.54
C ARG A 61 1.33 -4.06 -1.87
N ASN A 62 1.81 -3.14 -2.69
CA ASN A 62 3.24 -3.04 -2.99
C ASN A 62 4.02 -2.61 -1.76
N TYR A 63 3.50 -1.65 -0.98
CA TYR A 63 4.06 -1.28 0.31
C TYR A 63 4.14 -2.49 1.25
N GLU A 64 3.03 -3.20 1.46
CA GLU A 64 2.98 -4.40 2.31
C GLU A 64 3.95 -5.50 1.85
N ALA A 65 4.14 -5.66 0.54
CA ALA A 65 5.11 -6.60 0.00
C ALA A 65 6.55 -6.14 0.22
N TRP A 66 6.84 -4.86 -0.02
CA TRP A 66 8.16 -4.26 0.20
C TRP A 66 8.58 -4.36 1.67
N GLN A 67 7.69 -4.03 2.61
CA GLN A 67 7.94 -4.18 4.05
C GLN A 67 8.21 -5.64 4.46
N ARG A 68 7.48 -6.60 3.88
CA ARG A 68 7.77 -8.03 4.09
C ARG A 68 9.13 -8.43 3.53
N ASN A 69 9.54 -7.89 2.39
CA ASN A 69 10.84 -8.18 1.79
C ASN A 69 11.99 -7.58 2.61
N ILE A 70 11.80 -6.39 3.20
CA ILE A 70 12.74 -5.81 4.18
C ILE A 70 12.87 -6.75 5.38
N LYS A 71 11.75 -7.18 5.97
CA LYS A 71 11.77 -8.11 7.11
C LYS A 71 12.46 -9.44 6.79
N LYS A 72 12.40 -9.91 5.54
CA LYS A 72 13.07 -11.12 5.08
C LYS A 72 14.55 -10.91 4.71
N GLY A 73 15.07 -9.69 4.76
CA GLY A 73 16.44 -9.37 4.35
C GLY A 73 16.69 -9.42 2.84
N VAL A 74 15.64 -9.48 2.01
CA VAL A 74 15.75 -9.57 0.54
C VAL A 74 16.02 -8.19 -0.09
N VAL A 75 15.57 -7.12 0.57
CA VAL A 75 15.67 -5.73 0.11
C VAL A 75 16.01 -4.85 1.31
N SER A 76 16.94 -3.90 1.15
CA SER A 76 17.19 -2.86 2.16
C SER A 76 16.11 -1.77 2.12
N ALA A 77 15.76 -1.24 3.29
CA ALA A 77 14.81 -0.14 3.44
C ALA A 77 15.29 1.11 2.69
#